data_AF-A0AB72ZEX2-F1
#
_entry.id   AF-A0AB72ZEX2-F1
#
_cell.length_a   1.000
_cell.length_b   1.000
_cell.length_c   1.000
_cell.angle_alpha   90.00
_cell.angle_beta   90.00
_cell.angle_gamma   90.00
#
_symmetry.space_group_name_H-M   'P 1'
#
loop_
_entity.id
_entity.type
_entity.pdbx_description
1 polymer ?
#
loop_
_entity_poly.entity_id
_entity_poly.type
_entity_poly.pdbx_seq_one_letter_code
_entity_poly.pdbx_strand_id
1 'polypeptide(L)'
;MEIDAGVVEFCRQYLPNHSAGAYDDPRFKLVIDDGVNFVNQTTEKFDVIISDCTDPIGPGESLFTSVFYEGCARSLNEGGIFVAQNGVCFLQQDEAVNSHNKLSHYFSDVSFYQAAIPTYYGGI
;
A
#
# COMPACT_ATOMS: atom_id res chain seq x y z
N MET A 1 -2.18 -7.74 -4.44
CA MET A 1 -0.87 -8.39 -4.23
C MET A 1 -0.76 -8.71 -2.76
N GLU A 2 -0.28 -9.89 -2.40
CA GLU A 2 0.01 -10.28 -1.02
C GLU A 2 1.27 -11.14 -1.02
N ILE A 3 2.20 -10.89 -0.11
CA ILE A 3 3.46 -11.64 -0.03
C ILE A 3 3.26 -12.98 0.68
N ASP A 4 2.32 -13.06 1.62
CA ASP A 4 2.07 -14.23 2.45
C ASP A 4 0.65 -14.82 2.22
N ALA A 5 0.59 -15.93 1.48
CA ALA A 5 -0.65 -16.67 1.27
C ALA A 5 -1.31 -17.17 2.57
N GLY A 6 -0.53 -17.37 3.64
CA GLY A 6 -1.02 -17.75 4.95
C GLY A 6 -1.90 -16.68 5.59
N VAL A 7 -1.60 -15.39 5.37
CA VAL A 7 -2.44 -14.28 5.83
C VAL A 7 -3.82 -14.33 5.17
N VAL A 8 -3.86 -14.60 3.86
CA VAL A 8 -5.13 -14.74 3.13
C VAL A 8 -5.96 -15.88 3.69
N GLU A 9 -5.37 -17.07 3.86
CA GLU A 9 -6.09 -18.23 4.38
C GLU A 9 -6.60 -18.01 5.80
N PHE A 10 -5.75 -17.41 6.66
CA PHE A 10 -6.14 -17.05 8.02
C PHE A 10 -7.33 -16.07 8.03
N CYS A 11 -7.28 -15.02 7.21
CA CYS A 11 -8.37 -14.05 7.11
C CYS A 11 -9.67 -14.67 6.59
N ARG A 12 -9.58 -15.60 5.61
CA ARG A 12 -10.76 -16.35 5.13
C ARG A 12 -11.41 -17.19 6.24
N GLN A 13 -10.58 -17.84 7.06
CA GLN A 13 -11.08 -18.73 8.12
C GLN A 13 -11.61 -17.95 9.33
N TYR A 14 -10.85 -16.96 9.83
CA TYR A 14 -11.10 -16.35 11.14
C TYR A 14 -11.69 -14.94 11.06
N LEU A 15 -11.55 -14.25 9.92
CA LEU A 15 -12.03 -12.89 9.70
C LEU A 15 -12.99 -12.79 8.48
N PRO A 16 -13.94 -13.73 8.27
CA PRO A 16 -14.72 -13.79 7.04
C PRO A 16 -15.50 -12.50 6.74
N ASN A 17 -15.96 -11.82 7.78
CA ASN A 17 -16.69 -10.55 7.67
C ASN A 17 -15.82 -9.37 7.18
N HIS A 18 -14.49 -9.44 7.30
CA HIS A 18 -13.60 -8.39 6.77
C HIS A 18 -13.57 -8.42 5.25
N SER A 19 -13.50 -9.63 4.67
CA SER A 19 -13.57 -9.78 3.22
C SER A 19 -14.97 -9.55 2.66
N ALA A 20 -16.03 -9.81 3.46
CA ALA A 20 -17.43 -9.64 3.07
C ALA A 20 -17.78 -10.24 1.69
N GLY A 21 -17.16 -11.38 1.32
CA GLY A 21 -17.35 -12.05 0.03
C GLY A 21 -16.46 -11.53 -1.12
N ALA A 22 -15.57 -10.56 -0.87
CA ALA A 22 -14.71 -9.97 -1.89
C ALA A 22 -13.84 -11.00 -2.63
N TYR A 23 -13.42 -12.07 -1.95
CA TYR A 23 -12.61 -13.10 -2.57
C TYR A 23 -13.34 -13.96 -3.61
N ASP A 24 -14.68 -13.97 -3.57
CA ASP A 24 -15.51 -14.73 -4.50
C ASP A 24 -16.06 -13.85 -5.64
N ASP A 25 -15.76 -12.54 -5.62
CA ASP A 25 -16.15 -11.60 -6.67
C ASP A 25 -15.33 -11.88 -7.96
N PRO A 26 -15.95 -11.97 -9.15
CA PRO A 26 -15.24 -12.28 -10.39
C PRO A 26 -14.22 -11.22 -10.81
N ARG A 27 -14.29 -10.01 -10.23
CA ARG A 27 -13.30 -8.93 -10.46
C ARG A 27 -12.05 -9.12 -9.59
N PHE A 28 -12.12 -9.95 -8.56
CA PHE A 28 -11.00 -10.17 -7.66
C PHE A 28 -9.98 -11.12 -8.29
N LYS A 29 -8.72 -10.66 -8.31
CA LYS A 29 -7.56 -11.45 -8.73
C LYS A 29 -6.52 -11.41 -7.62
N LEU A 30 -6.29 -12.55 -6.99
CA LEU A 30 -5.20 -12.72 -6.03
C LEU A 30 -3.92 -13.08 -6.76
N VAL A 31 -2.84 -12.37 -6.43
CA VAL A 31 -1.48 -12.70 -6.87
C VAL A 31 -0.62 -12.73 -5.62
N ILE A 32 -0.01 -13.89 -5.37
CA ILE A 32 0.93 -14.10 -4.27
C ILE A 32 2.34 -13.79 -4.78
N ASP A 33 2.84 -12.60 -4.47
CA ASP A 33 4.15 -12.11 -4.89
C ASP A 33 4.54 -10.89 -4.05
N ASP A 34 5.83 -10.55 -4.07
CA ASP A 34 6.33 -9.29 -3.53
C ASP A 34 5.80 -8.12 -4.38
N GLY A 35 5.15 -7.16 -3.74
CA GLY A 35 4.60 -5.98 -4.39
C GLY A 35 5.64 -5.15 -5.16
N VAL A 36 6.88 -5.08 -4.66
CA VAL A 36 7.99 -4.39 -5.33
C VAL A 36 8.39 -5.11 -6.61
N ASN A 37 8.46 -6.44 -6.58
CA ASN A 37 8.75 -7.22 -7.79
C ASN A 37 7.66 -7.04 -8.83
N PHE A 38 6.39 -7.12 -8.39
CA PHE A 38 5.25 -7.00 -9.28
C PHE A 38 5.22 -5.66 -10.01
N VAL A 39 5.29 -4.52 -9.31
CA VAL A 39 5.21 -3.19 -9.94
C VAL A 39 6.41 -2.88 -10.85
N ASN A 40 7.53 -3.58 -10.67
CA ASN A 40 8.71 -3.42 -11.51
C ASN A 40 8.70 -4.30 -12.77
N GLN A 41 7.87 -5.33 -12.82
CA GLN A 41 7.82 -6.29 -13.94
C GLN A 41 6.51 -6.21 -14.73
N THR A 42 5.44 -5.70 -14.11
CA THR A 42 4.13 -5.62 -14.74
C THR A 42 4.09 -4.60 -15.88
N THR A 43 3.29 -4.90 -16.90
CA THR A 43 2.89 -3.96 -17.95
C THR A 43 1.43 -3.55 -17.79
N GLU A 44 0.73 -4.08 -16.78
CA GLU A 44 -0.63 -3.69 -16.45
C GLU A 44 -0.67 -2.22 -15.98
N LYS A 45 -1.80 -1.56 -16.24
CA LYS A 45 -2.05 -0.18 -15.86
C LYS A 45 -3.23 -0.09 -14.92
N PHE A 46 -3.11 0.79 -13.93
CA PHE A 46 -4.10 0.96 -12.87
C PHE A 46 -4.55 2.41 -12.77
N ASP A 47 -5.84 2.62 -12.50
CA ASP A 47 -6.35 3.95 -12.16
C ASP A 47 -6.04 4.31 -10.70
N VAL A 48 -5.99 3.31 -9.82
CA VAL A 48 -5.68 3.47 -8.40
C VAL A 48 -4.78 2.33 -7.93
N ILE A 49 -3.72 2.68 -7.20
CA ILE A 49 -2.87 1.73 -6.48
C ILE A 49 -2.94 2.08 -4.99
N ILE A 50 -3.28 1.09 -4.16
CA ILE A 50 -3.33 1.22 -2.70
C ILE A 50 -2.27 0.28 -2.12
N SER A 51 -1.28 0.86 -1.45
CA SER A 51 -0.27 0.15 -0.67
C SER A 51 -0.70 0.08 0.80
N ASP A 52 -1.45 -0.97 1.13
CA ASP A 52 -1.85 -1.29 2.50
C ASP A 52 -0.80 -2.22 3.12
N CYS A 53 0.21 -1.62 3.75
CA CYS A 53 1.36 -2.33 4.30
C CYS A 53 1.53 -2.08 5.81
N THR A 54 2.19 -3.03 6.48
CA THR A 54 2.64 -2.86 7.85
C THR A 54 3.74 -1.80 7.94
N ASP A 55 4.06 -1.38 9.16
CA ASP A 55 5.17 -0.48 9.46
C ASP A 55 6.49 -0.91 8.77
N PRO A 56 7.40 0.03 8.47
CA PRO A 56 8.63 -0.20 7.70
C PRO A 56 9.69 -0.98 8.48
N ILE A 57 9.32 -2.15 9.00
CA ILE A 57 10.17 -3.09 9.72
C ILE A 57 10.06 -4.45 9.01
N GLY A 58 11.19 -5.02 8.60
CA GLY A 58 11.22 -6.29 7.89
C GLY A 58 10.68 -6.17 6.47
N PRO A 59 9.75 -7.03 6.00
CA PRO A 59 9.31 -7.07 4.61
C PRO A 59 8.68 -5.75 4.12
N GLY A 60 8.09 -4.96 5.03
CA GLY A 60 7.47 -3.67 4.72
C GLY A 60 8.45 -2.58 4.30
N GLU A 61 9.73 -2.65 4.68
CA GLU A 61 10.72 -1.58 4.39
C GLU A 61 10.88 -1.32 2.88
N SER A 62 10.82 -2.40 2.09
CA SER A 62 10.97 -2.35 0.63
C SER A 62 9.90 -1.48 -0.07
N LEU A 63 8.72 -1.35 0.55
CA LEU A 63 7.59 -0.55 0.06
C LEU A 63 7.75 0.95 0.32
N PHE A 64 8.80 1.37 1.05
CA PHE A 64 9.10 2.78 1.32
C PHE A 64 10.32 3.28 0.53
N THR A 65 10.62 2.63 -0.59
CA THR A 65 11.78 2.90 -1.45
C THR A 65 11.39 3.66 -2.71
N SER A 66 12.35 4.44 -3.23
CA SER A 66 12.22 5.11 -4.55
C SER A 66 11.91 4.14 -5.68
N VAL A 67 12.49 2.93 -5.65
CA VAL A 67 12.27 1.89 -6.68
C VAL A 67 10.81 1.44 -6.70
N PHE A 68 10.19 1.28 -5.53
CA PHE A 68 8.77 0.93 -5.45
C PHE A 68 7.89 2.08 -5.95
N TYR A 69 8.13 3.31 -5.48
CA TYR A 69 7.33 4.47 -5.89
C TYR A 69 7.42 4.77 -7.38
N GLU A 70 8.61 4.64 -7.97
CA GLU A 70 8.79 4.75 -9.42
C GLU A 70 8.00 3.66 -10.16
N GLY A 71 8.06 2.41 -9.69
CA GLY A 71 7.28 1.30 -10.25
C GLY A 71 5.77 1.56 -10.20
N CYS A 72 5.27 2.05 -9.08
CA CYS A 72 3.87 2.46 -8.93
C CYS A 72 3.52 3.59 -9.91
N ALA A 73 4.30 4.67 -9.96
CA ALA A 73 4.06 5.79 -10.87
C ALA A 73 4.05 5.35 -12.34
N ARG A 74 4.98 4.48 -12.74
CA ARG A 74 4.98 3.89 -14.10
C ARG A 74 3.79 2.98 -14.36
N SER A 75 3.20 2.37 -13.34
CA SER A 75 2.07 1.45 -13.48
C SER A 75 0.71 2.17 -13.43
N LEU A 76 0.68 3.48 -13.20
CA LEU A 76 -0.56 4.26 -13.22
C LEU A 76 -0.95 4.71 -14.63
N ASN A 77 -2.25 4.85 -14.84
CA ASN A 77 -2.84 5.59 -15.95
C ASN A 77 -2.63 7.10 -15.76
N GLU A 78 -2.84 7.88 -16.82
CA GLU A 78 -2.88 9.34 -16.73
C GLU A 78 -3.99 9.77 -15.75
N GLY A 79 -3.62 10.60 -14.77
CA GLY A 79 -4.52 11.01 -13.68
C GLY A 79 -4.75 9.94 -12.60
N GLY A 80 -4.01 8.83 -12.64
CA GLY A 80 -4.09 7.78 -11.64
C GLY A 80 -3.60 8.20 -10.25
N ILE A 81 -4.06 7.51 -9.21
CA ILE A 81 -3.83 7.86 -7.81
C ILE A 81 -3.05 6.75 -7.10
N PHE A 82 -1.99 7.14 -6.37
CA PHE A 82 -1.30 6.26 -5.44
C PHE A 82 -1.62 6.65 -4.00
N VAL A 83 -1.95 5.66 -3.18
CA VAL A 83 -2.21 5.82 -1.75
C VAL A 83 -1.36 4.82 -0.99
N ALA A 84 -0.68 5.26 0.07
CA ALA A 84 0.09 4.40 0.95
C ALA A 84 -0.19 4.72 2.42
N GLN A 85 -0.13 3.69 3.27
CA GLN A 85 0.01 3.88 4.71
C GLN A 85 1.28 4.70 4.97
N ASN A 86 1.20 5.69 5.88
CA ASN A 86 2.33 6.57 6.18
C ASN A 86 2.45 6.89 7.68
N GLY A 87 2.47 5.84 8.51
CA GLY A 87 2.71 5.93 9.94
C GLY A 87 1.82 6.94 10.67
N VAL A 88 2.34 7.48 11.77
CA VAL A 88 1.61 8.37 12.68
C VAL A 88 2.26 9.75 12.69
N CYS A 89 1.83 10.64 11.78
CA CYS A 89 2.48 11.93 11.51
C CYS A 89 2.81 12.78 12.76
N PHE A 90 1.94 12.79 13.77
CA PHE A 90 2.18 13.61 14.97
C PHE A 90 3.25 13.02 15.91
N LEU A 91 3.51 11.72 15.84
CA LEU A 91 4.57 11.02 16.58
C LEU A 91 5.84 10.83 15.75
N GLN A 92 5.71 10.76 14.42
CA GLN A 92 6.76 10.42 13.46
C GLN A 92 6.87 11.50 12.36
N GLN A 93 7.11 12.75 12.76
CA GLN A 93 7.15 13.89 11.83
C GLN A 93 8.22 13.72 10.74
N ASP A 94 9.38 13.17 11.09
CA ASP A 94 10.48 12.94 10.14
C ASP A 94 10.08 11.93 9.05
N GLU A 95 9.28 10.92 9.38
CA GLU A 95 8.77 9.95 8.39
C GLU A 95 7.83 10.64 7.41
N ALA A 96 6.92 11.49 7.88
CA ALA A 96 6.03 12.26 7.01
C ALA A 96 6.79 13.18 6.04
N VAL A 97 7.79 13.93 6.54
CA VAL A 97 8.63 14.80 5.71
C VAL A 97 9.43 13.99 4.68
N ASN A 98 10.02 12.88 5.10
CA ASN A 98 10.80 12.01 4.22
C ASN A 98 9.93 11.37 3.14
N SER A 99 8.74 10.88 3.49
CA SER A 99 7.80 10.33 2.52
C SER A 99 7.32 11.38 1.53
N HIS A 100 7.01 12.60 1.98
CA HIS A 100 6.68 13.70 1.08
C HIS A 100 7.82 13.93 0.08
N ASN A 101 9.05 14.10 0.58
CA ASN A 101 10.20 14.34 -0.27
C ASN A 101 10.39 13.23 -1.30
N LYS A 102 10.32 11.94 -0.90
CA LYS A 102 10.45 10.81 -1.84
C LYS A 102 9.34 10.80 -2.87
N LEU A 103 8.08 10.98 -2.46
CA LEU A 103 6.92 10.93 -3.35
C LEU A 103 6.89 12.11 -4.33
N SER A 104 7.30 13.31 -3.91
CA SER A 104 7.35 14.49 -4.79
C SER A 104 8.31 14.36 -5.97
N HIS A 105 9.20 13.35 -5.98
CA HIS A 105 10.04 13.06 -7.15
C HIS A 105 9.25 12.37 -8.28
N TYR A 106 8.14 11.71 -7.95
CA TYR A 106 7.37 10.86 -8.88
C TYR A 106 5.94 11.34 -9.10
N PHE A 107 5.40 12.11 -8.15
CA PHE A 107 4.02 12.59 -8.18
C PHE A 107 3.97 14.11 -8.09
N SER A 108 3.10 14.73 -8.88
CA SER A 108 2.95 16.19 -8.94
C SER A 108 2.11 16.77 -7.80
N ASP A 109 1.23 15.97 -7.21
CA ASP A 109 0.38 16.33 -6.07
C ASP A 109 0.58 15.29 -4.97
N VAL A 110 1.11 15.74 -3.82
CA VAL A 110 1.39 14.89 -2.67
C VAL A 110 0.73 15.53 -1.45
N SER A 111 -0.25 14.84 -0.90
CA SER A 111 -0.98 15.26 0.29
C SER A 111 -1.14 14.10 1.27
N PHE A 112 -1.38 14.46 2.53
CA PHE A 112 -1.61 13.50 3.61
C PHE A 112 -3.00 13.70 4.17
N TYR A 113 -3.64 12.58 4.51
CA TYR A 113 -4.89 12.55 5.25
C TYR A 113 -4.74 11.59 6.42
N GLN A 114 -5.62 11.74 7.41
CA GLN A 114 -5.57 10.98 8.65
C GLN A 114 -6.98 10.48 8.99
N ALA A 115 -7.05 9.32 9.63
CA ALA A 115 -8.29 8.72 10.09
C ALA A 115 -8.09 8.17 11.51
N ALA A 116 -9.04 8.47 12.40
CA ALA A 116 -8.94 8.02 13.78
C ALA A 116 -9.25 6.52 13.91
N ILE A 117 -8.21 5.72 14.16
CA ILE A 117 -8.30 4.27 14.35
C ILE A 117 -7.78 3.93 15.75
N PRO A 118 -8.67 3.72 16.75
CA PRO A 118 -8.27 3.57 18.15
C PRO A 118 -7.30 2.41 18.45
N THR A 119 -7.25 1.41 17.57
CA THR A 119 -6.39 0.23 17.71
C THR A 119 -5.02 0.39 17.04
N TYR A 120 -4.78 1.46 16.29
CA TYR A 120 -3.46 1.79 15.74
C TYR A 120 -2.64 2.59 16.76
N TYR A 121 -1.31 2.56 16.62
CA TYR A 121 -0.41 3.33 17.47
C TYR A 121 -0.76 4.82 17.41
N GLY A 122 -0.84 5.50 18.56
CA GLY A 122 -1.30 6.88 18.65
C GLY A 122 -2.82 7.08 18.58
N GLY A 123 -3.59 6.09 18.10
CA GLY A 123 -5.05 6.05 18.16
C GLY A 123 -5.79 7.09 17.29
N ILE A 124 -5.06 7.86 16.49
CA ILE A 124 -5.58 8.90 15.62
C ILE A 124 -4.96 8.84 14.23
#